data_AF-A0A8B2HQ75-F1
#
_entry.id   AF-A0A8B2HQ75-F1
#
_cell.length_a   1.000
_cell.length_b   1.000
_cell.length_c   1.000
_cell.angle_alpha   90.00
_cell.angle_beta   90.00
_cell.angle_gamma   90.00
#
_symmetry.space_group_name_H-M   'P 1'
#
loop_
_entity.id
_entity.type
_entity.pdbx_description
1 polymer ?
#
loop_
_entity_poly.entity_id
_entity_poly.type
_entity_poly.pdbx_seq_one_letter_code
_entity_poly.pdbx_strand_id
1 'polypeptide(L)'
;MQRVEGSTNNFHNRLLDWQEEGTHIQKLLRDYNWEYRKKICSKCPVSKQKELNCLKIDNFKEDIQETYCKKMTKARSKKFKKIILRYMDFHPSREL
;
A
#
# COMPACT_ATOMS: atom_id res chain seq x y z
N MET A 1 -16.57 -30.19 32.98
CA MET A 1 -16.59 -28.83 32.40
C MET A 1 -15.49 -28.75 31.35
N GLN A 2 -15.82 -28.92 30.07
CA GLN A 2 -14.85 -28.74 28.98
C GLN A 2 -14.86 -27.26 28.58
N ARG A 3 -13.74 -26.55 28.82
CA ARG A 3 -13.54 -25.19 28.34
C ARG A 3 -13.21 -25.24 26.85
N VAL A 4 -13.96 -24.45 26.10
CA VAL A 4 -13.82 -24.23 24.67
C VAL A 4 -12.56 -23.40 24.42
N GLU A 5 -11.40 -24.03 24.30
CA GLU A 5 -10.12 -23.37 23.99
C GLU A 5 -9.86 -23.20 22.46
N GLY A 6 -10.80 -23.65 21.61
CA GLY A 6 -10.61 -23.68 20.15
C GLY A 6 -10.85 -22.36 19.39
N SER A 7 -11.48 -21.35 20.01
CA SER A 7 -11.96 -20.16 19.28
C SER A 7 -10.98 -18.97 19.29
N THR A 8 -10.19 -18.80 20.35
CA THR A 8 -9.28 -17.65 20.52
C THR A 8 -7.99 -17.82 19.71
N ASN A 9 -7.47 -19.05 19.60
CA ASN A 9 -6.28 -19.35 18.80
C ASN A 9 -6.50 -19.11 17.30
N ASN A 10 -7.70 -19.39 16.78
CA ASN A 10 -7.99 -19.21 15.36
C ASN A 10 -8.03 -17.72 14.95
N PHE A 11 -8.70 -16.87 15.75
CA PHE A 11 -8.72 -15.43 15.47
C PHE A 11 -7.32 -14.79 15.57
N HIS A 12 -6.52 -15.20 16.57
CA HIS A 12 -5.16 -14.70 16.71
C HIS A 12 -4.28 -15.05 15.51
N ASN A 13 -4.33 -16.30 15.04
CA ASN A 13 -3.59 -16.72 13.85
C ASN A 13 -4.03 -15.95 12.60
N ARG A 14 -5.35 -15.78 12.38
CA ARG A 14 -5.87 -14.99 11.27
C ARG A 14 -5.45 -13.52 11.32
N LEU A 15 -5.32 -12.95 12.52
CA LEU A 15 -4.81 -11.59 12.72
C LEU A 15 -3.34 -11.47 12.34
N LEU A 16 -2.51 -12.46 12.72
CA LEU A 16 -1.10 -12.50 12.35
C LEU A 16 -0.94 -12.64 10.83
N ASP A 17 -1.63 -13.59 10.20
CA ASP A 17 -1.61 -13.77 8.73
C ASP A 17 -2.02 -12.49 8.00
N TRP A 18 -3.06 -11.81 8.49
CA TRP A 18 -3.49 -10.52 7.94
C TRP A 18 -2.42 -9.44 8.15
N GLN A 19 -1.78 -9.34 9.30
CA GLN A 19 -0.70 -8.36 9.51
C GLN A 19 0.53 -8.60 8.61
N GLU A 20 0.90 -9.87 8.41
CA GLU A 20 2.00 -10.25 7.52
C GLU A 20 1.71 -9.88 6.07
N GLU A 21 0.51 -10.22 5.56
CA GLU A 21 0.10 -9.84 4.21
C GLU A 21 0.01 -8.32 4.06
N GLY A 22 -0.46 -7.62 5.10
CA GLY A 22 -0.47 -6.16 5.14
C GLY A 22 0.93 -5.56 4.97
N THR A 23 1.91 -6.11 5.67
CA THR A 23 3.33 -5.72 5.56
C THR A 23 3.89 -5.98 4.16
N HIS A 24 3.57 -7.15 3.59
CA HIS A 24 3.95 -7.50 2.24
C HIS A 24 3.37 -6.54 1.18
N ILE A 25 2.08 -6.21 1.30
CA ILE A 25 1.41 -5.25 0.40
C ILE A 25 2.04 -3.86 0.54
N GLN A 26 2.34 -3.39 1.76
CA GLN A 26 3.01 -2.11 1.95
C GLN A 26 4.36 -2.05 1.21
N LYS A 27 5.18 -3.12 1.32
CA LYS A 27 6.44 -3.24 0.58
C LYS A 27 6.21 -3.19 -0.93
N LEU A 28 5.25 -3.96 -1.44
CA LEU A 28 4.90 -3.98 -2.87
C LEU A 28 4.48 -2.60 -3.40
N LEU A 29 3.65 -1.88 -2.64
CA LEU A 29 3.20 -0.53 -2.99
C LEU A 29 4.36 0.48 -2.96
N ARG A 30 5.28 0.31 -2.01
CA ARG A 30 6.49 1.13 -1.86
C ARG A 30 7.43 0.94 -3.05
N ASP A 31 7.69 -0.31 -3.44
CA ASP A 31 8.58 -0.65 -4.55
C ASP A 31 8.00 -0.15 -5.88
N TYR A 32 6.68 -0.26 -6.06
CA TYR A 32 6.03 0.34 -7.23
C TYR A 32 6.19 1.86 -7.28
N ASN A 33 6.06 2.56 -6.16
CA ASN A 33 6.26 4.01 -6.12
C ASN A 33 7.67 4.39 -6.57
N TRP A 34 8.69 3.66 -6.11
CA TRP A 34 10.08 3.87 -6.54
C TRP A 34 10.25 3.70 -8.05
N GLU A 35 9.75 2.60 -8.59
CA GLU A 35 9.84 2.33 -10.03
C GLU A 35 9.06 3.34 -10.86
N TYR A 36 7.87 3.73 -10.41
CA TYR A 36 7.06 4.74 -11.08
C TYR A 36 7.78 6.10 -11.10
N ARG A 37 8.43 6.49 -10.00
CA ARG A 37 9.21 7.73 -9.94
C ARG A 37 10.38 7.71 -10.91
N LYS A 38 11.21 6.65 -10.87
CA LYS A 38 12.39 6.49 -11.74
C LYS A 38 12.03 6.52 -13.22
N LYS A 39 10.91 5.90 -13.61
CA LYS A 39 10.52 5.73 -15.01
C LYS A 39 9.63 6.85 -15.56
N ILE A 40 8.73 7.38 -14.73
CA ILE A 40 7.66 8.30 -15.17
C ILE A 40 7.87 9.71 -14.61
N CYS A 41 8.10 9.87 -13.31
CA CYS A 41 8.23 11.20 -12.71
C CYS A 41 9.51 11.93 -13.14
N SER A 42 10.63 11.20 -13.29
CA SER A 42 11.91 11.74 -13.79
C SER A 42 11.80 12.39 -15.18
N LYS A 43 10.78 12.01 -15.97
CA LYS A 43 10.52 12.51 -17.32
C LYS A 43 9.34 13.50 -17.35
N CYS A 44 8.76 13.84 -16.21
CA CYS A 44 7.57 14.67 -16.14
C CYS A 44 7.96 16.15 -16.29
N PRO A 45 7.41 16.91 -17.27
CA PRO A 45 7.73 18.32 -17.43
C PRO A 45 7.34 19.14 -16.20
N VAL A 46 8.13 20.17 -15.85
CA VAL A 46 7.89 21.05 -14.69
C VAL A 46 6.48 21.68 -14.74
N SER A 47 6.00 22.05 -15.93
CA SER A 47 4.63 22.57 -16.11
C SER A 47 3.56 21.58 -15.64
N LYS A 48 3.71 20.30 -16.00
CA LYS A 48 2.81 19.23 -15.57
C LYS A 48 2.97 18.91 -14.08
N GLN A 49 4.20 19.01 -13.55
CA GLN A 49 4.44 18.86 -12.11
C GLN A 49 3.74 19.95 -11.29
N LYS A 50 3.72 21.20 -11.76
CA LYS A 50 2.96 22.31 -11.15
C LYS A 50 1.46 22.03 -11.15
N GLU A 51 0.88 21.70 -12.30
CA GLU A 51 -0.56 21.39 -12.45
C GLU A 51 -1.00 20.27 -11.50
N LEU A 52 -0.18 19.24 -11.36
CA LEU A 52 -0.46 18.08 -10.53
C LEU A 52 -0.05 18.27 -9.05
N ASN A 53 0.47 19.44 -8.68
CA ASN A 53 1.02 19.75 -7.36
C ASN A 53 2.09 18.75 -6.89
N CYS A 54 2.90 18.23 -7.82
CA CYS A 54 3.98 17.27 -7.55
C CYS A 54 5.21 17.92 -6.89
N LEU A 55 5.39 19.23 -7.04
CA LEU A 55 6.62 19.96 -6.67
C LEU A 55 6.83 20.11 -5.16
N LYS A 56 5.83 19.83 -4.33
CA LYS A 56 5.88 20.21 -2.91
C LYS A 56 6.86 19.39 -2.07
N ILE A 57 7.32 18.22 -2.52
CA ILE A 57 8.16 17.34 -1.70
C ILE A 57 9.17 16.62 -2.60
N ASP A 58 10.08 17.38 -3.21
CA ASP A 58 11.29 16.79 -3.81
C ASP A 58 12.30 16.41 -2.71
N ASN A 59 11.83 15.60 -1.75
CA ASN A 59 12.69 14.89 -0.80
C ASN A 59 13.08 13.54 -1.41
N PHE A 60 13.56 13.52 -2.66
CA PHE A 60 14.24 12.34 -3.20
C PHE A 60 15.63 12.27 -2.54
N LYS A 61 15.65 12.08 -1.23
CA LYS A 61 16.78 11.52 -0.51
C LYS A 61 16.53 10.01 -0.41
N GLU A 62 17.60 9.23 -0.40
CA GLU A 62 17.51 7.83 -0.01
C GLU A 62 16.66 7.75 1.28
N ASP A 63 15.66 6.87 1.27
CA ASP A 63 14.71 6.61 2.37
C ASP A 63 13.55 7.59 2.64
N ILE A 64 13.39 8.71 1.91
CA ILE A 64 12.23 9.62 2.11
C ILE A 64 11.19 9.49 0.98
N GLN A 65 9.98 9.00 1.31
CA GLN A 65 8.92 8.70 0.34
C GLN A 65 7.77 9.71 0.25
N GLU A 66 7.92 10.93 0.78
CA GLU A 66 6.76 11.80 0.97
C GLU A 66 6.25 12.58 -0.26
N THR A 67 6.70 12.29 -1.48
CA THR A 67 6.07 12.87 -2.68
C THR A 67 4.82 12.11 -3.12
N TYR A 68 3.64 12.63 -2.77
CA TYR A 68 2.36 12.13 -3.22
C TYR A 68 1.91 12.87 -4.49
N CYS A 69 1.96 12.23 -5.66
CA CYS A 69 1.30 12.78 -6.86
C CYS A 69 0.01 12.01 -7.17
N LYS A 70 -1.07 12.76 -7.46
CA LYS A 70 -2.39 12.17 -7.80
C LYS A 70 -2.30 11.14 -8.93
N LYS A 71 -1.41 11.37 -9.90
CA LYS A 71 -1.19 10.46 -11.04
C LYS A 71 -0.61 9.10 -10.59
N MET A 72 0.41 9.12 -9.72
CA MET A 72 1.00 7.91 -9.16
C MET A 72 -0.02 7.18 -8.28
N THR A 73 -0.73 7.90 -7.40
CA THR A 73 -1.78 7.29 -6.57
C THR A 73 -2.82 6.58 -7.44
N LYS A 74 -3.33 7.25 -8.50
CA LYS A 74 -4.30 6.64 -9.42
C LYS A 74 -3.72 5.43 -10.16
N ALA A 75 -2.47 5.50 -10.64
CA ALA A 75 -1.81 4.40 -11.32
C ALA A 75 -1.59 3.19 -10.39
N ARG A 76 -1.12 3.43 -9.17
CA ARG A 76 -0.93 2.43 -8.12
C ARG A 76 -2.24 1.77 -7.73
N SER A 77 -3.27 2.56 -7.40
CA SER A 77 -4.59 2.05 -7.05
C SER A 77 -5.21 1.23 -8.18
N LYS A 78 -5.02 1.63 -9.44
CA LYS A 78 -5.46 0.84 -10.60
C LYS A 78 -4.71 -0.48 -10.72
N LYS A 79 -3.38 -0.48 -10.58
CA LYS A 79 -2.53 -1.67 -10.72
C LYS A 79 -2.81 -2.70 -9.63
N PHE A 80 -2.91 -2.26 -8.37
CA PHE A 80 -3.05 -3.15 -7.21
C PHE A 80 -4.48 -3.28 -6.69
N LYS A 81 -5.48 -2.77 -7.41
CA LYS A 81 -6.91 -2.79 -6.99
C LYS A 81 -7.33 -4.17 -6.45
N LYS A 82 -7.08 -5.23 -7.22
CA LYS A 82 -7.49 -6.60 -6.86
C LYS A 82 -6.75 -7.17 -5.65
N ILE A 83 -5.51 -6.75 -5.43
CA ILE A 83 -4.71 -7.21 -4.28
C ILE A 83 -5.21 -6.52 -3.02
N ILE A 84 -5.38 -5.19 -3.08
CA ILE A 84 -5.91 -4.40 -1.96
C ILE A 84 -7.32 -4.85 -1.58
N LEU A 85 -8.20 -5.09 -2.56
CA LEU A 85 -9.55 -5.59 -2.29
C LEU A 85 -9.52 -6.97 -1.61
N ARG A 86 -8.74 -7.92 -2.13
CA ARG A 86 -8.60 -9.25 -1.50
C ARG A 86 -8.08 -9.18 -0.07
N TYR A 87 -7.11 -8.31 0.20
CA TYR A 87 -6.59 -8.07 1.55
C TYR A 87 -7.64 -7.49 2.51
N MET A 88 -8.47 -6.56 2.02
CA MET A 88 -9.59 -6.01 2.80
C MET A 88 -10.69 -7.04 3.02
N ASP A 89 -10.93 -7.92 2.05
CA ASP A 89 -11.90 -9.00 2.14
C ASP A 89 -11.46 -10.09 3.14
N PHE A 90 -10.16 -10.30 3.27
CA PHE A 90 -9.53 -11.21 4.23
C PHE A 90 -9.38 -10.62 5.65
N HIS A 91 -9.99 -9.47 5.95
CA HIS A 91 -9.88 -8.86 7.28
C HIS A 91 -10.40 -9.80 8.39
N PRO A 92 -9.68 -9.99 9.52
CA PRO A 92 -10.07 -10.94 10.56
C PRO A 92 -11.47 -10.70 11.12
N SER A 93 -11.93 -9.45 11.13
CA SER A 93 -13.27 -9.06 11.62
C SER A 93 -14.40 -9.19 10.60
N ARG A 94 -14.14 -9.57 9.34
CA ARG A 94 -15.20 -9.73 8.32
C ARG A 94 -15.95 -11.06 8.42
N GLU A 95 -15.47 -11.98 9.26
CA GLU A 95 -16.10 -13.29 9.52
C GLU A 95 -16.67 -13.39 10.95
N LEU A 96 -17.00 -12.26 11.58
CA LEU A 96 -17.75 -12.21 12.84
C LEU A 96 -19.19 -11.75 12.59
#